data_AF-A0A7X9J3R0-F1
#
_entry.id   AF-A0A7X9J3R0-F1
#
_cell.length_a   1.000
_cell.length_b   1.000
_cell.length_c   1.000
_cell.angle_alpha   90.00
_cell.angle_beta   90.00
_cell.angle_gamma   90.00
#
_symmetry.space_group_name_H-M   'P 1'
#
loop_
_entity.id
_entity.type
_entity.pdbx_description
1 polymer ?
#
loop_
_entity_poly.entity_id
_entity_poly.type
_entity_poly.pdbx_seq_one_letter_code
_entity_poly.pdbx_strand_id
1 'polypeptide(L)'
;MTASSRKCAVFTAALAVGFILVGAKAQNPVGSLGAGTLGSLILPNNGVTKHEGSWDRRGGNADMRGVNPGETITLMDVKGAGIVRRFWVTIAPRATENIHRQAILRMYWDGETKPSVESPIGDFFGVGFGKQVDYQSLPLNQTSGGYNCYWPMPFHKSARWTLTNLSKSRIDAFYYNIDYTAYDKLPADTRLFHAQWRRENPTTPDKNYTILEATG
;
A
#
# COMPACT_ATOMS: atom_id res chain seq x y z
N MET A 1 -101.09 0.99 -17.88
CA MET A 1 -100.09 0.12 -17.21
C MET A 1 -99.02 -0.15 -18.25
N THR A 2 -97.78 0.36 -18.20
CA THR A 2 -96.84 0.61 -17.10
C THR A 2 -96.02 1.88 -17.42
N ALA A 3 -95.76 2.68 -16.40
CA ALA A 3 -95.11 3.99 -16.50
C ALA A 3 -93.58 3.87 -16.45
N SER A 4 -92.92 4.69 -17.28
CA SER A 4 -91.48 4.96 -17.24
C SER A 4 -91.16 5.76 -15.96
N SER A 5 -90.21 5.29 -15.13
CA SER A 5 -89.65 6.09 -14.04
C SER A 5 -88.15 6.32 -14.27
N ARG A 6 -87.81 7.61 -14.32
CA ARG A 6 -86.44 8.11 -14.35
C ARG A 6 -85.82 7.87 -12.97
N LYS A 7 -84.66 7.20 -12.93
CA LYS A 7 -83.84 7.11 -11.71
C LYS A 7 -82.91 8.32 -11.65
N CYS A 8 -83.09 9.11 -10.60
CA CYS A 8 -82.18 10.14 -10.12
C CYS A 8 -81.46 9.54 -8.91
N ALA A 9 -80.13 9.45 -8.90
CA ALA A 9 -79.37 9.44 -7.64
C ALA A 9 -77.86 9.63 -7.84
N VAL A 10 -77.41 10.80 -7.37
CA VAL A 10 -76.28 11.01 -6.46
C VAL A 10 -74.87 10.72 -6.99
N PHE A 11 -74.17 11.81 -7.34
CA PHE A 11 -72.71 11.90 -7.34
C PHE A 11 -72.18 11.76 -5.91
N THR A 12 -71.52 10.64 -5.60
CA THR A 12 -70.69 10.52 -4.40
C THR A 12 -69.27 10.92 -4.77
N ALA A 13 -68.84 12.11 -4.36
CA ALA A 13 -67.45 12.52 -4.44
C ALA A 13 -66.64 11.71 -3.42
N ALA A 14 -65.87 10.72 -3.88
CA ALA A 14 -64.90 10.03 -3.05
C ALA A 14 -63.69 10.96 -2.85
N LEU A 15 -63.58 11.55 -1.66
CA LEU A 15 -62.39 12.27 -1.21
C LEU A 15 -61.28 11.23 -0.97
N ALA A 16 -60.43 11.00 -1.97
CA ALA A 16 -59.24 10.19 -1.78
C ALA A 16 -58.23 10.99 -0.95
N VAL A 17 -58.23 10.76 0.36
CA VAL A 17 -57.11 11.16 1.23
C VAL A 17 -55.93 10.27 0.87
N GLY A 18 -55.14 10.70 -0.09
CA GLY A 18 -53.85 10.10 -0.39
C GLY A 18 -52.94 10.29 0.82
N PHE A 19 -52.77 9.24 1.63
CA PHE A 19 -51.67 9.18 2.58
C PHE A 19 -50.37 9.27 1.80
N ILE A 20 -49.74 10.45 1.81
CA ILE A 20 -48.33 10.56 1.46
C ILE A 20 -47.59 9.81 2.56
N LEU A 21 -47.26 8.55 2.28
CA LEU A 21 -46.21 7.83 2.98
C LEU A 21 -44.92 8.57 2.68
N VAL A 22 -44.62 9.62 3.46
CA VAL A 22 -43.25 10.08 3.63
C VAL A 22 -42.55 8.89 4.27
N GLY A 23 -41.88 8.10 3.45
CA GLY A 23 -40.94 7.10 3.92
C GLY A 23 -39.86 7.84 4.68
N ALA A 24 -40.05 7.99 5.99
CA ALA A 24 -38.96 8.27 6.89
C ALA A 24 -37.98 7.11 6.69
N LYS A 25 -36.88 7.37 5.98
CA LYS A 25 -35.74 6.46 6.02
C LYS A 25 -35.37 6.38 7.50
N ALA A 26 -35.70 5.26 8.14
CA ALA A 26 -35.14 4.92 9.42
C ALA A 26 -33.62 5.02 9.24
N GLN A 27 -33.02 6.04 9.86
CA GLN A 27 -31.57 6.08 9.98
C GLN A 27 -31.22 4.87 10.83
N ASN A 28 -30.64 3.84 10.19
CA ASN A 28 -30.07 2.72 10.91
C ASN A 28 -29.16 3.29 12.01
N PRO A 29 -29.32 2.90 13.29
CA PRO A 29 -28.41 3.34 14.37
C PRO A 29 -26.97 2.82 14.21
N VAL A 30 -26.69 2.13 13.10
CA VAL A 30 -25.41 1.56 12.68
C VAL A 30 -24.43 2.64 12.15
N GLY A 31 -24.84 3.89 11.98
CA GLY A 31 -23.97 4.99 11.51
C GLY A 31 -22.75 5.31 12.38
N SER A 32 -22.64 4.68 13.56
CA SER A 32 -21.49 4.78 14.47
C SER A 32 -20.57 3.55 14.45
N LEU A 33 -21.00 2.41 13.92
CA LEU A 33 -20.17 1.20 13.82
C LEU A 33 -19.18 1.42 12.67
N GLY A 34 -17.90 1.63 12.98
CA GLY A 34 -16.90 1.95 11.97
C GLY A 34 -16.32 3.36 12.04
N ALA A 35 -16.81 4.24 12.92
CA ALA A 35 -16.39 5.63 12.96
C ALA A 35 -14.97 5.82 13.52
N GLY A 36 -14.24 6.79 12.96
CA GLY A 36 -12.86 7.10 13.35
C GLY A 36 -11.81 6.19 12.70
N THR A 37 -10.53 6.49 12.93
CA THR A 37 -9.39 5.80 12.28
C THR A 37 -9.30 4.31 12.61
N LEU A 38 -9.85 3.89 13.75
CA LEU A 38 -9.82 2.49 14.22
C LEU A 38 -11.20 1.83 14.21
N GLY A 39 -12.28 2.58 14.01
CA GLY A 39 -13.64 2.05 14.15
C GLY A 39 -13.95 0.95 13.15
N SER A 40 -13.38 1.00 11.95
CA SER A 40 -13.61 0.01 10.89
C SER A 40 -12.83 -1.29 11.09
N LEU A 41 -11.93 -1.38 12.08
CA LEU A 41 -11.11 -2.58 12.32
C LEU A 41 -11.93 -3.82 12.71
N ILE A 42 -13.12 -3.61 13.29
CA ILE A 42 -14.04 -4.69 13.68
C ILE A 42 -14.87 -5.23 12.51
N LEU A 43 -14.80 -4.58 11.35
CA LEU A 43 -15.59 -4.94 10.18
C LEU A 43 -14.79 -5.88 9.28
N PRO A 44 -15.47 -6.80 8.57
CA PRO A 44 -14.80 -7.66 7.59
C PRO A 44 -14.20 -6.80 6.47
N ASN A 45 -12.98 -7.13 6.06
CA ASN A 45 -12.29 -6.51 4.93
C ASN A 45 -12.28 -7.46 3.74
N ASN A 46 -12.45 -6.91 2.54
CA ASN A 46 -12.31 -7.67 1.30
C ASN A 46 -10.84 -7.98 1.01
N GLY A 47 -10.64 -9.05 0.22
CA GLY A 47 -9.32 -9.48 -0.26
C GLY A 47 -8.72 -10.62 0.56
N VAL A 48 -7.57 -11.11 0.11
CA VAL A 48 -6.86 -12.24 0.71
C VAL A 48 -5.48 -11.80 1.16
N THR A 49 -5.16 -11.96 2.45
CA THR A 49 -3.83 -11.69 2.98
C THR A 49 -2.82 -12.66 2.39
N LYS A 50 -1.69 -12.12 1.95
CA LYS A 50 -0.55 -12.84 1.39
C LYS A 50 0.73 -12.29 2.01
N HIS A 51 1.77 -13.11 1.97
CA HIS A 51 3.06 -12.81 2.55
C HIS A 51 4.16 -13.32 1.63
N GLU A 52 5.15 -12.46 1.36
CA GLU A 52 6.44 -12.90 0.85
C GLU A 52 7.56 -12.49 1.81
N GLY A 53 8.59 -13.31 1.90
CA GLY A 53 9.66 -13.06 2.85
C GLY A 53 10.90 -13.90 2.61
N SER A 54 11.92 -13.64 3.42
CA SER A 54 13.21 -14.32 3.36
C SER A 54 13.22 -15.73 3.96
N TRP A 55 12.07 -16.25 4.40
CA TRP A 55 11.95 -17.54 5.09
C TRP A 55 12.57 -18.72 4.31
N ASP A 56 13.10 -19.70 5.06
CA ASP A 56 13.71 -20.89 4.52
C ASP A 56 12.62 -21.79 3.91
N ARG A 57 12.60 -21.86 2.58
CA ARG A 57 11.61 -22.66 1.83
C ARG A 57 11.68 -24.17 2.12
N ARG A 58 12.72 -24.63 2.83
CA ARG A 58 12.87 -26.01 3.30
C ARG A 58 12.30 -26.25 4.70
N GLY A 59 11.81 -25.19 5.37
CA GLY A 59 11.29 -25.25 6.74
C GLY A 59 12.36 -25.21 7.84
N GLY A 60 13.60 -24.85 7.50
CA GLY A 60 14.68 -24.62 8.45
C GLY A 60 14.66 -23.21 9.07
N ASN A 61 15.77 -22.81 9.69
CA ASN A 61 15.96 -21.49 10.31
C ASN A 61 16.90 -20.57 9.51
N ALA A 62 17.22 -20.93 8.26
CA ALA A 62 18.04 -20.10 7.38
C ALA A 62 17.17 -19.03 6.68
N ASP A 63 16.44 -18.25 7.48
CA ASP A 63 15.43 -17.28 7.04
C ASP A 63 16.03 -15.96 6.52
N MET A 64 17.29 -16.00 6.06
CA MET A 64 18.03 -14.86 5.56
C MET A 64 18.49 -15.07 4.13
N ARG A 65 18.74 -13.97 3.43
CA ARG A 65 19.41 -13.96 2.15
C ARG A 65 20.76 -13.28 2.28
N GLY A 66 21.83 -13.99 1.94
CA GLY A 66 23.11 -13.34 1.68
C GLY A 66 23.12 -12.74 0.29
N VAL A 67 23.71 -11.55 0.12
CA VAL A 67 23.77 -10.86 -1.18
C VAL A 67 25.19 -10.39 -1.46
N ASN A 68 25.84 -10.99 -2.44
CA ASN A 68 27.22 -10.68 -2.80
C ASN A 68 27.34 -9.32 -3.52
N PRO A 69 28.55 -8.72 -3.58
CA PRO A 69 28.80 -7.55 -4.42
C PRO A 69 28.35 -7.77 -5.88
N GLY A 70 27.56 -6.84 -6.42
CA GLY A 70 26.98 -6.90 -7.76
C GLY A 70 25.75 -7.81 -7.91
N GLU A 71 25.42 -8.61 -6.91
CA GLU A 71 24.29 -9.53 -6.96
C GLU A 71 22.95 -8.76 -6.84
N THR A 72 21.95 -9.25 -7.58
CA THR A 72 20.57 -8.81 -7.44
C THR A 72 19.70 -9.98 -7.03
N ILE A 73 18.94 -9.81 -5.95
CA ILE A 73 17.93 -10.76 -5.51
C ILE A 73 16.53 -10.23 -5.79
N THR A 74 15.60 -11.13 -6.10
CA THR A 74 14.17 -10.81 -6.18
C THR A 74 13.55 -10.94 -4.81
N LEU A 75 12.87 -9.89 -4.35
CA LEU A 75 12.15 -9.86 -3.08
C LEU A 75 10.68 -10.28 -3.24
N MET A 76 10.10 -9.94 -4.39
CA MET A 76 8.72 -10.24 -4.75
C MET A 76 8.62 -10.31 -6.28
N ASP A 77 7.88 -11.28 -6.81
CA ASP A 77 7.38 -11.28 -8.20
C ASP A 77 6.01 -11.97 -8.20
N VAL A 78 4.96 -11.16 -8.16
CA VAL A 78 3.58 -11.63 -8.03
C VAL A 78 2.72 -11.10 -9.17
N LYS A 79 1.70 -11.87 -9.55
CA LYS A 79 0.68 -11.51 -10.55
C LYS A 79 -0.67 -11.31 -9.88
N GLY A 80 -1.53 -10.53 -10.54
CA GLY A 80 -2.84 -10.13 -10.03
C GLY A 80 -2.84 -8.74 -9.40
N ALA A 81 -4.01 -8.33 -8.93
CA ALA A 81 -4.22 -7.05 -8.26
C ALA A 81 -3.91 -7.18 -6.75
N GLY A 82 -3.27 -6.17 -6.17
CA GLY A 82 -2.93 -6.20 -4.75
C GLY A 82 -2.52 -4.85 -4.18
N ILE A 83 -2.48 -4.78 -2.86
CA ILE A 83 -1.97 -3.62 -2.12
C ILE A 83 -0.99 -4.11 -1.07
N VAL A 84 0.29 -3.75 -1.21
CA VAL A 84 1.27 -3.96 -0.13
C VAL A 84 0.87 -3.09 1.05
N ARG A 85 0.76 -3.71 2.22
CA ARG A 85 0.31 -3.08 3.48
C ARG A 85 1.47 -2.85 4.44
N ARG A 86 2.49 -3.71 4.38
CA ARG A 86 3.68 -3.63 5.22
C ARG A 86 4.88 -4.17 4.49
N PHE A 87 5.98 -3.43 4.57
CA PHE A 87 7.31 -3.90 4.20
C PHE A 87 8.23 -3.74 5.40
N TRP A 88 8.86 -4.84 5.82
CA TRP A 88 9.83 -4.86 6.90
C TRP A 88 11.14 -5.46 6.43
N VAL A 89 12.26 -4.92 6.92
CA VAL A 89 13.60 -5.50 6.71
C VAL A 89 14.47 -5.40 7.95
N THR A 90 15.49 -6.26 8.04
CA THR A 90 16.70 -6.01 8.83
C THR A 90 17.93 -6.50 8.06
N ILE A 91 19.07 -5.84 8.29
CA ILE A 91 20.28 -6.01 7.49
C ILE A 91 21.48 -6.23 8.41
N ALA A 92 22.28 -7.24 8.11
CA ALA A 92 23.59 -7.47 8.71
C ALA A 92 24.69 -7.46 7.63
N PRO A 93 25.87 -6.84 7.89
CA PRO A 93 26.22 -6.08 9.10
C PRO A 93 25.43 -4.75 9.25
N ARG A 94 25.15 -4.39 10.50
CA ARG A 94 24.38 -3.19 10.89
C ARG A 94 25.20 -1.91 10.72
N ALA A 95 24.50 -0.78 10.50
CA ALA A 95 25.07 0.57 10.53
C ALA A 95 26.34 0.78 9.68
N THR A 96 26.42 0.13 8.51
CA THR A 96 27.53 0.30 7.58
C THR A 96 27.12 1.23 6.44
N GLU A 97 27.81 2.37 6.30
CA GLU A 97 27.59 3.30 5.17
C GLU A 97 27.74 2.58 3.83
N ASN A 98 28.74 1.69 3.75
CA ASN A 98 29.02 0.90 2.56
C ASN A 98 27.82 0.10 2.07
N ILE A 99 26.99 -0.47 2.94
CA ILE A 99 25.85 -1.31 2.53
C ILE A 99 24.57 -0.51 2.46
N HIS A 100 24.24 0.27 3.50
CA HIS A 100 22.91 0.88 3.61
C HIS A 100 22.64 1.96 2.55
N ARG A 101 23.69 2.54 1.95
CA ARG A 101 23.59 3.48 0.83
C ARG A 101 23.82 2.86 -0.55
N GLN A 102 24.17 1.57 -0.62
CA GLN A 102 24.53 0.89 -1.87
C GLN A 102 23.72 -0.38 -2.12
N ALA A 103 22.93 -0.85 -1.15
CA ALA A 103 21.86 -1.81 -1.38
C ALA A 103 20.66 -1.08 -1.97
N ILE A 104 20.48 -1.19 -3.29
CA ILE A 104 19.49 -0.44 -4.06
C ILE A 104 18.19 -1.24 -4.16
N LEU A 105 17.14 -0.69 -3.57
CA LEU A 105 15.78 -1.20 -3.65
C LEU A 105 15.12 -0.67 -4.92
N ARG A 106 14.51 -1.57 -5.69
CA ARG A 106 13.71 -1.22 -6.86
C ARG A 106 12.35 -1.90 -6.80
N MET A 107 11.30 -1.15 -7.13
CA MET A 107 9.94 -1.67 -7.26
C MET A 107 9.37 -1.32 -8.64
N TYR A 108 8.77 -2.30 -9.28
CA TYR A 108 8.16 -2.21 -10.61
C TYR A 108 6.70 -2.59 -10.50
N TRP A 109 5.82 -1.77 -11.05
CA TRP A 109 4.38 -2.01 -11.06
C TRP A 109 3.93 -2.46 -12.44
N ASP A 110 2.98 -3.38 -12.50
CA ASP A 110 2.17 -3.68 -13.69
C ASP A 110 2.95 -3.97 -14.99
N GLY A 111 4.15 -4.53 -14.85
CA GLY A 111 5.01 -4.93 -15.97
C GLY A 111 5.95 -3.82 -16.46
N GLU A 112 6.04 -2.70 -15.75
CA GLU A 112 6.97 -1.61 -16.07
C GLU A 112 8.42 -2.10 -16.16
N THR A 113 9.13 -1.60 -17.17
CA THR A 113 10.56 -1.88 -17.37
C THR A 113 11.45 -0.93 -16.58
N LYS A 114 10.96 0.27 -16.26
CA LYS A 114 11.63 1.25 -15.40
C LYS A 114 11.04 1.17 -13.99
N PRO A 115 11.85 1.23 -12.93
CA PRO A 115 11.34 1.17 -11.57
C PRO A 115 10.59 2.46 -11.22
N SER A 116 9.41 2.31 -10.63
CA SER A 116 8.63 3.42 -10.06
C SER A 116 9.12 3.83 -8.67
N VAL A 117 9.83 2.93 -7.99
CA VAL A 117 10.61 3.21 -6.78
C VAL A 117 12.05 2.80 -7.03
N GLU A 118 12.99 3.72 -6.86
CA GLU A 118 14.43 3.43 -6.87
C GLU A 118 15.14 4.27 -5.81
N SER A 119 15.69 3.60 -4.80
CA SER A 119 16.39 4.26 -3.70
C SER A 119 17.37 3.29 -3.02
N PRO A 120 18.50 3.78 -2.47
CA PRO A 120 19.20 3.04 -1.44
C PRO A 120 18.26 2.68 -0.29
N ILE A 121 18.41 1.49 0.27
CA ILE A 121 17.47 0.94 1.24
C ILE A 121 17.43 1.75 2.54
N GLY A 122 18.56 2.25 3.04
CA GLY A 122 18.58 3.10 4.23
C GLY A 122 17.83 4.41 4.02
N ASP A 123 18.14 5.10 2.91
CA ASP A 123 17.49 6.35 2.53
C ASP A 123 15.97 6.18 2.30
N PHE A 124 15.53 5.05 1.73
CA PHE A 124 14.10 4.74 1.53
C PHE A 124 13.33 4.72 2.86
N PHE A 125 13.93 4.15 3.90
CA PHE A 125 13.34 4.11 5.24
C PHE A 125 13.63 5.37 6.06
N GLY A 126 14.07 6.47 5.45
CA GLY A 126 14.34 7.73 6.16
C GLY A 126 15.58 7.70 7.06
N VAL A 127 16.43 6.68 6.97
CA VAL A 127 17.69 6.58 7.72
C VAL A 127 18.86 6.78 6.76
N GLY A 128 19.12 8.06 6.47
CA GLY A 128 20.16 8.46 5.51
C GLY A 128 21.59 8.26 6.02
N PHE A 129 22.54 8.52 5.12
CA PHE A 129 23.99 8.47 5.40
C PHE A 129 24.50 7.10 5.88
N GLY A 130 23.71 6.04 5.66
CA GLY A 130 23.98 4.67 6.09
C GLY A 130 24.21 4.49 7.58
N LYS A 131 23.61 5.40 8.37
CA LYS A 131 23.48 5.24 9.81
C LYS A 131 22.37 4.24 10.12
N GLN A 132 22.26 3.91 11.39
CA GLN A 132 21.12 3.19 11.95
C GLN A 132 20.74 3.95 13.23
N VAL A 133 19.64 4.68 13.18
CA VAL A 133 19.17 5.55 14.26
C VAL A 133 17.69 5.30 14.46
N ASP A 134 17.32 5.05 15.71
CA ASP A 134 15.94 4.80 16.05
C ASP A 134 15.10 6.06 15.86
N TYR A 135 14.02 5.94 15.11
CA TYR A 135 13.01 6.98 14.94
C TYR A 135 11.66 6.35 14.58
N GLN A 136 10.59 7.08 14.85
CA GLN A 136 9.24 6.64 14.54
C GLN A 136 8.45 7.74 13.84
N SER A 137 7.75 7.36 12.78
CA SER A 137 6.72 8.16 12.12
C SER A 137 5.52 7.26 11.79
N LEU A 138 4.45 7.84 11.25
CA LEU A 138 3.29 7.05 10.84
C LEU A 138 3.62 6.06 9.70
N PRO A 139 4.19 6.49 8.55
CA PRO A 139 4.41 5.56 7.43
C PRO A 139 5.73 4.80 7.49
N LEU A 140 6.74 5.30 8.20
CA LEU A 140 8.08 4.70 8.26
C LEU A 140 8.62 4.71 9.69
N ASN A 141 9.39 3.68 10.06
CA ASN A 141 10.18 3.72 11.27
C ASN A 141 11.42 2.85 11.14
N GLN A 142 12.40 3.14 12.00
CA GLN A 142 13.49 2.22 12.30
C GLN A 142 13.57 2.10 13.82
N THR A 143 13.47 0.88 14.35
CA THR A 143 13.65 0.61 15.79
C THR A 143 14.43 -0.68 16.00
N SER A 144 15.43 -0.68 16.89
CA SER A 144 16.22 -1.87 17.24
C SER A 144 16.86 -2.60 16.03
N GLY A 145 17.09 -1.89 14.93
CA GLY A 145 17.59 -2.40 13.65
C GLY A 145 16.58 -3.07 12.72
N GLY A 146 15.29 -3.04 13.06
CA GLY A 146 14.21 -3.32 12.13
C GLY A 146 13.71 -2.05 11.47
N TYR A 147 13.52 -2.09 10.15
CA TYR A 147 12.99 -1.00 9.36
C TYR A 147 11.58 -1.39 8.90
N ASN A 148 10.59 -0.52 9.12
CA ASN A 148 9.20 -0.77 8.70
C ASN A 148 8.70 0.34 7.78
N CYS A 149 7.90 -0.06 6.80
CA CYS A 149 7.14 0.82 5.92
C CYS A 149 5.69 0.37 5.86
N TYR A 150 4.78 1.33 6.05
CA TYR A 150 3.33 1.19 6.07
C TYR A 150 2.64 2.04 5.00
N TRP A 151 3.41 2.63 4.07
CA TRP A 151 2.82 3.22 2.86
C TRP A 151 2.05 2.15 2.09
N PRO A 152 0.77 2.38 1.75
CA PRO A 152 0.04 1.47 0.86
C PRO A 152 0.64 1.53 -0.55
N MET A 153 1.04 0.39 -1.11
CA MET A 153 1.60 0.31 -2.47
C MET A 153 0.72 -0.59 -3.33
N PRO A 154 -0.28 -0.02 -4.02
CA PRO A 154 -1.17 -0.77 -4.89
C PRO A 154 -0.49 -1.14 -6.22
N PHE A 155 -0.97 -2.21 -6.85
CA PHE A 155 -0.64 -2.65 -8.21
C PHE A 155 -1.85 -3.36 -8.83
N HIS A 156 -2.12 -3.14 -10.11
CA HIS A 156 -3.33 -3.67 -10.78
C HIS A 156 -3.13 -5.05 -11.40
N LYS A 157 -1.92 -5.37 -11.86
CA LYS A 157 -1.59 -6.55 -12.67
C LYS A 157 -0.43 -7.35 -12.10
N SER A 158 0.59 -6.68 -11.54
CA SER A 158 1.75 -7.36 -10.97
C SER A 158 2.62 -6.42 -10.15
N ALA A 159 3.38 -6.99 -9.21
CA ALA A 159 4.47 -6.28 -8.54
C ALA A 159 5.74 -7.12 -8.63
N ARG A 160 6.85 -6.47 -9.02
CA ARG A 160 8.20 -7.07 -8.99
C ARG A 160 9.10 -6.17 -8.17
N TRP A 161 9.77 -6.71 -7.17
CA TRP A 161 10.67 -5.96 -6.30
C TRP A 161 12.04 -6.63 -6.29
N THR A 162 13.11 -5.85 -6.38
CA THR A 162 14.48 -6.35 -6.40
C THR A 162 15.36 -5.55 -5.46
N LEU A 163 16.37 -6.21 -4.90
CA LEU A 163 17.47 -5.57 -4.17
C LEU A 163 18.79 -5.88 -4.86
N THR A 164 19.53 -4.85 -5.25
CA THR A 164 20.87 -5.00 -5.83
C THR A 164 21.91 -4.51 -4.84
N ASN A 165 22.91 -5.32 -4.51
CA ASN A 165 24.04 -4.90 -3.70
C ASN A 165 25.13 -4.28 -4.58
N LEU A 166 25.22 -2.95 -4.63
CA LEU A 166 26.29 -2.25 -5.34
C LEU A 166 27.55 -2.03 -4.49
N SER A 167 27.53 -2.44 -3.22
CA SER A 167 28.69 -2.29 -2.34
C SER A 167 29.78 -3.31 -2.66
N LYS A 168 31.00 -3.02 -2.20
CA LYS A 168 32.12 -3.97 -2.25
C LYS A 168 32.07 -5.04 -1.15
N SER A 169 31.09 -4.94 -0.24
CA SER A 169 30.93 -5.84 0.90
C SER A 169 29.75 -6.76 0.67
N ARG A 170 29.83 -7.99 1.16
CA ARG A 170 28.68 -8.89 1.18
C ARG A 170 27.65 -8.40 2.19
N ILE A 171 26.38 -8.45 1.84
CA ILE A 171 25.29 -8.40 2.81
C ILE A 171 25.18 -9.80 3.39
N ASP A 172 25.55 -9.96 4.65
CA ASP A 172 25.65 -11.29 5.26
C ASP A 172 24.29 -11.89 5.55
N ALA A 173 23.36 -11.07 6.02
CA ALA A 173 22.00 -11.48 6.27
C ALA A 173 21.04 -10.32 5.94
N PHE A 174 20.26 -10.51 4.89
CA PHE A 174 19.11 -9.68 4.53
C PHE A 174 17.84 -10.44 4.87
N TYR A 175 17.11 -9.94 5.86
CA TYR A 175 15.79 -10.44 6.22
C TYR A 175 14.73 -9.47 5.72
N TYR A 176 13.63 -9.99 5.18
CA TYR A 176 12.51 -9.15 4.76
C TYR A 176 11.17 -9.85 4.88
N ASN A 177 10.13 -9.05 5.05
CA ASN A 177 8.72 -9.43 5.04
C ASN A 177 7.94 -8.40 4.22
N ILE A 178 7.16 -8.86 3.25
CA ILE A 178 6.28 -8.06 2.39
C ILE A 178 4.87 -8.64 2.56
N ASP A 179 4.06 -7.95 3.35
CA ASP A 179 2.68 -8.33 3.62
C ASP A 179 1.77 -7.53 2.70
N TYR A 180 0.92 -8.21 1.94
CA TYR A 180 0.02 -7.58 0.97
C TYR A 180 -1.36 -8.23 0.97
N THR A 181 -2.36 -7.46 0.57
CA THR A 181 -3.72 -7.98 0.36
C THR A 181 -3.95 -8.12 -1.13
N ALA A 182 -4.23 -9.33 -1.59
CA ALA A 182 -4.62 -9.63 -2.96
C ALA A 182 -6.12 -9.37 -3.17
N TYR A 183 -6.47 -8.87 -4.35
CA TYR A 183 -7.84 -8.56 -4.76
C TYR A 183 -8.10 -9.13 -6.16
N ASP A 184 -9.37 -9.35 -6.49
CA ASP A 184 -9.76 -9.69 -7.87
C ASP A 184 -9.52 -8.51 -8.82
N LYS A 185 -9.78 -7.29 -8.34
CA LYS A 185 -9.52 -6.02 -9.03
C LYS A 185 -9.43 -4.86 -8.05
N LEU A 186 -8.68 -3.83 -8.41
CA LEU A 186 -8.69 -2.54 -7.73
C LEU A 186 -9.59 -1.54 -8.48
N PRO A 187 -10.10 -0.49 -7.82
CA PRO A 187 -10.72 0.64 -8.49
C PRO A 187 -9.77 1.23 -9.54
N ALA A 188 -10.29 1.55 -10.74
CA ALA A 188 -9.47 2.01 -11.87
C ALA A 188 -8.70 3.31 -11.60
N ASP A 189 -9.17 4.11 -10.64
CA ASP A 189 -8.55 5.35 -10.20
C ASP A 189 -7.48 5.16 -9.10
N THR A 190 -7.19 3.91 -8.70
CA THR A 190 -6.10 3.63 -7.74
C THR A 190 -4.74 4.04 -8.31
N ARG A 191 -4.03 4.93 -7.61
CA ARG A 191 -2.73 5.48 -7.99
C ARG A 191 -1.58 4.67 -7.40
N LEU A 192 -0.47 4.58 -8.13
CA LEU A 192 0.69 3.76 -7.78
C LEU A 192 1.70 4.55 -6.93
N PHE A 193 2.36 3.86 -6.00
CA PHE A 193 3.36 4.46 -5.12
C PHE A 193 4.68 4.69 -5.87
N HIS A 194 5.28 5.87 -5.68
CA HIS A 194 6.56 6.25 -6.29
C HIS A 194 7.50 6.82 -5.23
N ALA A 195 8.80 6.56 -5.38
CA ALA A 195 9.84 7.17 -4.57
C ALA A 195 11.15 7.26 -5.38
N GLN A 196 11.75 8.45 -5.38
CA GLN A 196 12.97 8.74 -6.10
C GLN A 196 14.05 9.18 -5.11
N TRP A 197 15.24 8.64 -5.27
CA TRP A 197 16.43 9.13 -4.58
C TRP A 197 17.30 9.97 -5.52
N ARG A 198 17.80 11.10 -5.02
CA ARG A 198 18.70 12.00 -5.74
C ARG A 198 19.87 12.38 -4.85
N ARG A 199 21.01 12.70 -5.46
CA ARG A 199 22.18 13.26 -4.78
C ARG A 199 22.90 14.25 -5.69
N GLU A 200 23.27 15.39 -5.12
CA GLU A 200 24.18 16.36 -5.71
C GLU A 200 25.30 16.63 -4.68
N ASN A 201 26.56 16.52 -5.09
CA ASN A 201 27.71 16.74 -4.22
C ASN A 201 28.95 17.13 -5.04
N PRO A 202 29.45 18.37 -4.96
CA PRO A 202 28.89 19.49 -4.17
C PRO A 202 27.59 20.03 -4.79
N THR A 203 26.78 20.72 -3.98
CA THR A 203 25.65 21.50 -4.49
C THR A 203 26.10 22.81 -5.13
N THR A 204 25.29 23.34 -6.05
CA THR A 204 25.56 24.65 -6.66
C THR A 204 24.97 25.79 -5.81
N PRO A 205 25.78 26.79 -5.38
CA PRO A 205 25.26 27.97 -4.68
C PRO A 205 24.15 28.67 -5.48
N ASP A 206 23.16 29.21 -4.75
CA ASP A 206 22.02 29.96 -5.29
C ASP A 206 21.14 29.20 -6.30
N LYS A 207 21.29 27.86 -6.38
CA LYS A 207 20.40 26.99 -7.14
C LYS A 207 19.58 26.09 -6.23
N ASN A 208 18.29 25.98 -6.53
CA ASN A 208 17.41 25.02 -5.85
C ASN A 208 17.88 23.60 -6.13
N TYR A 209 17.91 22.77 -5.08
CA TYR A 209 18.13 21.34 -5.21
C TYR A 209 16.80 20.65 -5.56
N THR A 210 16.75 19.99 -6.72
CA THR A 210 15.57 19.22 -7.13
C THR A 210 15.48 17.93 -6.34
N ILE A 211 14.46 17.82 -5.49
CA ILE A 211 14.16 16.61 -4.71
C ILE A 211 13.31 15.58 -5.48
N LEU A 212 12.42 16.06 -6.36
CA LEU A 212 11.49 15.24 -7.13
C LEU A 212 11.20 15.92 -8.47
N GLU A 213 11.17 15.12 -9.53
CA GLU A 213 10.73 15.52 -10.86
C GLU A 213 9.84 14.41 -11.42
N ALA A 214 8.60 14.74 -11.77
CA ALA A 214 7.60 13.77 -12.21
C ALA A 214 6.57 14.41 -13.15
N THR A 215 5.90 13.58 -13.95
CA THR A 215 4.75 13.96 -14.79
C THR A 215 3.72 12.84 -14.68
N GLY A 216 2.44 13.16 -14.50
CA GLY A 216 1.37 12.19 -14.32
C GLY A 216 -0.02 12.80 -14.41
#